data_AF-A0A0N0CFX0-F1
#
_entry.id   AF-A0A0N0CFX0-F1
#
_cell.length_a   1.000
_cell.length_b   1.000
_cell.length_c   1.000
_cell.angle_alpha   90.00
_cell.angle_beta   90.00
_cell.angle_gamma   90.00
#
_symmetry.space_group_name_H-M   'P 1'
#
loop_
_entity.id
_entity.type
_entity.pdbx_description
1 polymer ?
#
loop_
_entity_poly.entity_id
_entity_poly.type
_entity_poly.pdbx_seq_one_letter_code
_entity_poly.pdbx_strand_id
1 'polypeptide(L)'
;MKNIIYLLFGILILTSCKSEFEDNSNKFKEGIFEIPAGDNFVKETIIRKDSIQISKYGDNIDTLSIKWKNNFFYTLKYINPKNSLQEDPMYIQINKINEDSYDFTVKIGFSKFTKKGTIYKVK
;
A
#
# COMPACT_ATOMS: atom_id res chain seq x y z
N MET A 1 -59.06 -14.48 14.82
CA MET A 1 -58.29 -14.02 13.64
C MET A 1 -57.78 -12.61 13.89
N LYS A 2 -56.68 -12.53 14.63
CA LYS A 2 -55.90 -11.34 15.03
C LYS A 2 -54.71 -11.99 15.72
N ASN A 3 -53.50 -11.44 15.64
CA ASN A 3 -52.27 -11.97 16.26
C ASN A 3 -51.33 -12.80 15.37
N ILE A 4 -51.68 -13.11 14.11
CA ILE A 4 -50.71 -13.75 13.18
C ILE A 4 -50.00 -12.73 12.27
N ILE A 5 -50.50 -11.50 12.17
CA ILE A 5 -49.96 -10.48 11.26
C ILE A 5 -48.69 -9.79 11.78
N TYR A 6 -48.36 -9.90 13.07
CA TYR A 6 -47.20 -9.21 13.65
C TYR A 6 -45.88 -10.00 13.57
N LEU A 7 -45.90 -11.25 13.09
CA LEU A 7 -44.68 -12.07 12.98
C LEU A 7 -43.89 -11.82 11.68
N LEU A 8 -44.45 -11.08 10.72
CA LEU A 8 -43.82 -10.87 9.41
C LEU A 8 -42.95 -9.60 9.33
N PHE A 9 -42.95 -8.75 10.36
CA PHE A 9 -42.19 -7.48 10.35
C PHE A 9 -40.84 -7.55 11.07
N GLY A 10 -40.47 -8.72 11.61
CA GLY A 10 -39.28 -8.89 12.47
C GLY A 10 -38.03 -9.47 11.81
N ILE A 11 -38.00 -9.71 10.49
CA ILE A 11 -36.90 -10.41 9.80
C ILE A 11 -36.08 -9.54 8.84
N LEU A 12 -36.43 -8.26 8.67
CA LEU A 12 -35.74 -7.34 7.76
C LEU A 12 -34.48 -6.67 8.32
N ILE A 13 -33.97 -7.13 9.46
CA ILE A 13 -32.80 -6.53 10.11
C ILE A 13 -31.67 -7.56 10.06
N LEU A 14 -30.51 -7.12 9.58
CA LEU A 14 -29.19 -7.78 9.68
C LEU A 14 -28.68 -8.57 8.46
N THR A 15 -29.04 -8.22 7.22
CA THR A 15 -28.07 -8.38 6.11
C THR A 15 -27.04 -7.25 6.19
N SER A 16 -26.29 -7.20 7.29
CA SER A 16 -25.04 -6.44 7.32
C SER A 16 -24.18 -7.05 6.22
N CYS A 17 -23.95 -6.28 5.16
CA CYS A 17 -22.96 -6.57 4.16
C CYS A 17 -21.62 -6.59 4.89
N LYS A 18 -21.24 -7.75 5.46
CA LYS A 18 -19.87 -8.01 5.81
C LYS A 18 -19.16 -8.13 4.46
N SER A 19 -18.71 -7.00 3.92
CA SER A 19 -17.56 -7.05 3.04
C SER A 19 -16.49 -7.69 3.90
N GLU A 20 -16.25 -8.98 3.71
CA GLU A 20 -15.03 -9.62 4.17
C GLU A 20 -13.91 -8.75 3.61
N PHE A 21 -13.38 -7.87 4.48
CA PHE A 21 -12.14 -7.18 4.21
C PHE A 21 -11.10 -8.26 4.37
N GLU A 22 -11.01 -9.12 3.37
CA GLU A 22 -10.01 -10.17 3.31
C GLU A 22 -8.68 -9.42 3.29
N ASP A 23 -7.94 -9.51 4.39
CA ASP A 23 -6.66 -8.82 4.60
C ASP A 23 -5.59 -9.45 3.71
N ASN A 24 -5.75 -9.24 2.40
CA ASN A 24 -4.89 -9.70 1.33
C ASN A 24 -3.70 -8.75 1.14
N SER A 25 -3.46 -7.83 2.07
CA SER A 25 -2.35 -6.87 2.02
C SER A 25 -0.98 -7.55 2.10
N ASN A 26 -0.91 -8.71 2.76
CA ASN A 26 0.32 -9.49 2.92
C ASN A 26 0.97 -9.85 1.57
N LYS A 27 0.16 -9.98 0.50
CA LYS A 27 0.66 -10.26 -0.86
C LYS A 27 1.56 -9.15 -1.43
N PHE A 28 1.55 -7.97 -0.83
CA PHE A 28 2.38 -6.82 -1.25
C PHE A 28 3.70 -6.69 -0.45
N LYS A 29 3.94 -7.57 0.53
CA LYS A 29 5.19 -7.58 1.30
C LYS A 29 6.36 -8.11 0.48
N GLU A 30 6.08 -9.04 -0.44
CA GLU A 30 7.06 -9.67 -1.31
C GLU A 30 6.54 -9.76 -2.75
N GLY A 31 7.44 -9.70 -3.72
CA GLY A 31 7.13 -9.80 -5.14
C GLY A 31 7.83 -8.73 -5.97
N ILE A 32 7.44 -8.67 -7.24
CA ILE A 32 7.91 -7.67 -8.19
C ILE A 32 6.76 -6.73 -8.49
N PHE A 33 7.06 -5.44 -8.42
CA PHE A 33 6.08 -4.39 -8.57
C PHE A 33 6.55 -3.34 -9.58
N GLU A 34 5.60 -2.59 -10.11
CA GLU A 34 5.85 -1.47 -11.01
C GLU A 34 5.03 -0.24 -10.56
N ILE A 35 5.69 0.91 -10.52
CA ILE A 35 5.03 2.21 -10.46
C ILE A 35 5.08 2.78 -11.88
N PRO A 36 3.94 3.06 -12.53
CA PRO A 36 3.92 3.63 -13.86
C PRO A 36 4.43 5.07 -13.84
N ALA A 37 4.96 5.53 -14.97
CA ALA A 37 5.27 6.94 -15.15
C ALA A 37 3.98 7.77 -15.10
N GLY A 38 4.01 8.87 -14.35
CA GLY A 38 2.91 9.82 -14.24
C GLY A 38 3.39 11.13 -13.61
N ASP A 39 2.46 12.03 -13.28
CA ASP A 39 2.79 13.39 -12.84
C ASP A 39 3.74 13.46 -11.63
N ASN A 40 3.68 12.46 -10.75
CA ASN A 40 4.44 12.44 -9.50
C ASN A 40 5.64 11.50 -9.48
N PHE A 41 5.68 10.53 -10.39
CA PHE A 41 6.61 9.40 -10.38
C PHE A 41 7.12 9.09 -11.79
N VAL A 42 8.41 8.77 -11.87
CA VAL A 42 8.97 8.10 -13.05
C VAL A 42 8.61 6.63 -13.03
N LYS A 43 8.70 5.96 -14.18
CA LYS A 43 8.54 4.51 -14.23
C LYS A 43 9.61 3.86 -13.34
N GLU A 44 9.16 3.05 -12.38
CA GLU A 44 10.02 2.41 -11.40
C GLU A 44 9.65 0.93 -11.25
N THR A 45 10.65 0.05 -11.34
CA THR A 45 10.49 -1.37 -11.02
C THR A 45 11.02 -1.64 -9.63
N ILE A 46 10.20 -2.29 -8.81
CA ILE A 46 10.47 -2.55 -7.40
C ILE A 46 10.51 -4.06 -7.18
N ILE A 47 11.55 -4.55 -6.51
CA ILE A 47 11.65 -5.95 -6.09
C ILE A 47 11.69 -5.96 -4.57
N ARG A 48 10.68 -6.56 -3.94
CA ARG A 48 10.65 -6.74 -2.49
C ARG A 48 10.94 -8.18 -2.13
N LYS A 49 11.88 -8.35 -1.21
CA LYS A 49 12.22 -9.65 -0.63
C LYS A 49 12.60 -9.43 0.83
N ASP A 50 11.91 -10.12 1.72
CA ASP A 50 12.14 -10.04 3.17
C ASP A 50 12.05 -8.58 3.69
N SER A 51 13.15 -8.06 4.24
CA SER A 51 13.29 -6.71 4.79
C SER A 51 13.98 -5.73 3.82
N ILE A 52 14.08 -6.10 2.53
CA ILE A 52 14.76 -5.31 1.50
C ILE A 52 13.83 -5.00 0.33
N GLN A 53 13.96 -3.78 -0.18
CA GLN A 53 13.37 -3.31 -1.42
C GLN A 53 14.47 -2.83 -2.36
N ILE A 54 14.56 -3.39 -3.57
CA ILE A 54 15.41 -2.90 -4.64
C ILE A 54 14.54 -2.06 -5.56
N SER A 55 14.91 -0.81 -5.77
CA SER A 55 14.24 0.15 -6.65
C SER A 55 15.10 0.39 -7.90
N LYS A 56 14.49 0.29 -9.08
CA LYS A 56 15.12 0.56 -10.37
C LYS A 56 14.34 1.61 -11.12
N TYR A 57 14.99 2.72 -11.48
CA TYR A 57 14.38 3.81 -12.24
C TYR A 57 15.41 4.39 -13.22
N GLY A 58 15.09 4.36 -14.52
CA GLY A 58 16.08 4.64 -15.57
C GLY A 58 17.29 3.71 -15.44
N ASP A 59 18.49 4.29 -15.42
CA ASP A 59 19.77 3.55 -15.22
C ASP A 59 20.18 3.44 -13.74
N ASN A 60 19.37 3.98 -12.82
CA ASN A 60 19.69 3.99 -11.40
C ASN A 60 19.08 2.77 -10.69
N ILE A 61 19.88 2.21 -9.77
CA ILE A 61 19.45 1.14 -8.87
C ILE A 61 19.80 1.57 -7.45
N ASP A 62 18.80 1.60 -6.59
CA ASP A 62 18.95 1.86 -5.16
C ASP A 62 18.39 0.71 -4.34
N THR A 63 19.00 0.47 -3.18
CA THR A 63 18.52 -0.55 -2.22
C THR A 63 18.05 0.13 -0.96
N LEU A 64 16.84 -0.21 -0.52
CA LEU A 64 16.18 0.31 0.65
C LEU A 64 15.88 -0.81 1.63
N SER A 65 16.02 -0.51 2.91
CA SER A 65 15.42 -1.32 3.97
C SER A 65 13.92 -1.03 4.07
N ILE A 66 13.11 -2.06 4.30
CA ILE A 66 11.68 -1.94 4.56
C ILE A 66 11.36 -2.40 5.98
N LYS A 67 10.60 -1.57 6.71
CA LYS A 67 10.09 -1.90 8.05
C LYS A 67 8.59 -1.68 8.11
N TRP A 68 7.84 -2.78 8.19
CA TRP A 68 6.39 -2.75 8.35
C TRP A 68 6.02 -2.44 9.80
N LYS A 69 5.13 -1.46 9.99
CA LYS A 69 4.49 -1.19 11.28
C LYS A 69 3.22 -2.04 11.43
N ASN A 70 2.49 -2.16 10.34
CA ASN A 70 1.33 -3.04 10.17
C ASN A 70 1.11 -3.25 8.67
N ASN A 71 -0.01 -3.86 8.29
CA ASN A 71 -0.35 -4.20 6.91
C ASN A 71 -0.58 -3.02 5.95
N PHE A 72 -0.82 -1.81 6.48
CA PHE A 72 -1.10 -0.60 5.70
C PHE A 72 -0.02 0.48 5.85
N PHE A 73 0.98 0.27 6.71
CA PHE A 73 1.98 1.28 7.02
C PHE A 73 3.37 0.67 7.11
N TYR A 74 4.31 1.20 6.34
CA TYR A 74 5.71 0.81 6.39
C TYR A 74 6.64 2.01 6.16
N THR A 75 7.88 1.85 6.59
CA THR A 75 8.94 2.84 6.41
C THR A 75 9.99 2.26 5.46
N LEU A 76 10.44 3.08 4.51
CA LEU A 76 11.60 2.81 3.67
C LEU A 76 12.77 3.70 4.08
N LYS A 77 13.98 3.15 4.07
CA LYS A 77 15.21 3.92 4.27
C LYS A 77 16.28 3.41 3.33
N TYR A 78 16.94 4.32 2.60
CA TYR A 78 18.08 3.98 1.76
C TYR A 78 19.19 3.34 2.59
N ILE A 79 19.74 2.23 2.11
CA ILE A 79 20.87 1.55 2.77
C ILE A 79 22.16 2.33 2.55
N ASN A 80 22.34 2.89 1.36
CA ASN A 80 23.47 3.73 1.00
C ASN A 80 22.98 5.06 0.41
N PRO A 81 22.57 6.03 1.26
CA PRO A 81 22.09 7.33 0.80
C PRO A 81 23.20 8.10 0.10
N LYS A 82 22.92 8.64 -1.08
CA LYS A 82 23.88 9.39 -1.91
C LYS A 82 23.80 10.91 -1.72
N ASN A 83 22.73 11.39 -1.08
CA ASN A 83 22.49 12.81 -0.81
C ASN A 83 21.61 12.97 0.43
N SER A 84 21.52 14.19 0.95
CA SER A 84 20.77 14.51 2.17
C SER A 84 19.28 14.18 2.09
N LEU A 85 18.65 14.26 0.90
CA LEU A 85 17.25 13.89 0.73
C LEU A 85 17.01 12.38 0.91
N GLN A 86 18.02 11.54 0.63
CA GLN A 86 17.94 10.10 0.81
C GLN A 86 18.25 9.65 2.25
N GLU A 87 18.82 10.51 3.08
CA GLU A 87 19.07 10.20 4.50
C GLU A 87 17.76 10.09 5.29
N ASP A 88 16.75 10.87 4.88
CA ASP A 88 15.45 10.89 5.51
C ASP A 88 14.63 9.63 5.21
N PRO A 89 13.94 9.06 6.22
CA PRO A 89 13.05 7.93 6.00
C PRO A 89 11.83 8.35 5.19
N MET A 90 11.35 7.44 4.35
CA MET A 90 10.08 7.59 3.65
C MET A 90 9.00 6.80 4.40
N TYR A 91 7.94 7.47 4.82
CA TYR A 91 6.79 6.86 5.46
C TYR A 91 5.70 6.63 4.41
N ILE A 92 5.34 5.36 4.21
CA ILE A 92 4.35 4.96 3.23
C ILE A 92 3.09 4.49 3.95
N GLN A 93 1.96 5.05 3.54
CA GLN A 93 0.62 4.66 3.94
C GLN A 93 -0.12 4.12 2.72
N ILE A 94 -0.62 2.89 2.82
CA ILE A 94 -1.52 2.29 1.84
C ILE A 94 -2.93 2.83 2.10
N ASN A 95 -3.52 3.46 1.10
CA ASN A 95 -4.84 4.11 1.19
C ASN A 95 -5.96 3.21 0.69
N LYS A 96 -5.71 2.44 -0.37
CA LYS A 96 -6.70 1.58 -1.03
C LYS A 96 -6.01 0.36 -1.62
N ILE A 97 -6.57 -0.82 -1.37
CA ILE A 97 -6.11 -2.09 -1.94
C ILE A 97 -7.05 -2.50 -3.07
N ASN A 98 -6.47 -2.96 -4.18
CA ASN A 98 -7.17 -3.61 -5.28
C ASN A 98 -6.62 -5.04 -5.46
N GLU A 99 -7.07 -5.73 -6.51
CA GLU A 99 -6.67 -7.12 -6.79
C GLU A 99 -5.15 -7.26 -6.98
N ASP A 100 -4.54 -6.51 -7.89
CA ASP A 100 -3.10 -6.56 -8.14
C ASP A 100 -2.40 -5.22 -7.92
N SER A 101 -3.02 -4.29 -7.19
CA SER A 101 -2.43 -2.98 -6.95
C SER A 101 -2.86 -2.38 -5.63
N TYR A 102 -2.16 -1.32 -5.22
CA TYR A 102 -2.64 -0.46 -4.15
C TYR A 102 -2.24 1.00 -4.37
N ASP A 103 -3.08 1.89 -3.87
CA ASP A 103 -2.81 3.32 -3.83
C ASP A 103 -2.09 3.65 -2.52
N PHE A 104 -1.08 4.51 -2.60
CA PHE A 104 -0.29 4.90 -1.44
C PHE A 104 -0.03 6.39 -1.37
N THR A 105 0.21 6.87 -0.16
CA THR A 105 0.75 8.19 0.13
C THR A 105 2.16 8.02 0.71
N VAL A 106 3.13 8.74 0.18
CA VAL A 106 4.50 8.80 0.72
C VAL A 106 4.78 10.18 1.31
N LYS A 107 5.43 10.19 2.47
CA LYS A 107 5.94 11.38 3.16
C LYS A 107 7.42 11.19 3.46
N ILE A 108 8.24 12.19 3.17
CA ILE A 108 9.70 12.15 3.42
C ILE A 108 9.99 12.88 4.74
N GLY A 109 10.58 12.16 5.71
CA GLY A 109 10.96 12.70 7.01
C GLY A 109 9.85 13.49 7.70
N PHE A 110 10.20 14.66 8.24
CA PHE A 110 9.27 15.62 8.85
C PHE A 110 8.73 16.66 7.87
N SER A 111 9.06 16.53 6.58
CA SER A 111 8.64 17.49 5.57
C SER A 111 7.12 17.52 5.38
N LYS A 112 6.59 18.67 4.95
CA LYS A 112 5.19 18.77 4.48
C LYS A 112 4.99 18.17 3.09
N PHE A 113 6.07 17.80 2.40
CA PHE A 113 5.99 17.18 1.08
C PHE A 113 5.40 15.77 1.18
N THR A 114 4.27 15.58 0.50
CA THR A 114 3.62 14.28 0.34
C THR A 114 3.32 14.06 -1.13
N LYS A 115 3.41 12.81 -1.57
CA LYS A 115 3.04 12.39 -2.92
C LYS A 115 2.12 11.19 -2.86
N LYS A 116 1.22 11.08 -3.84
CA LYS A 116 0.30 9.95 -3.99
C LYS A 116 0.59 9.22 -5.28
N GLY A 117 0.62 7.90 -5.21
CA GLY A 117 0.87 7.04 -6.36
C GLY A 117 0.15 5.71 -6.23
N THR A 118 0.23 4.91 -7.27
CA THR A 118 -0.31 3.55 -7.33
C THR A 118 0.82 2.62 -7.73
N ILE A 119 0.90 1.48 -7.07
CA ILE A 119 1.89 0.44 -7.34
C ILE A 119 1.16 -0.85 -7.70
N TYR A 120 1.65 -1.52 -8.74
CA TYR A 120 1.05 -2.72 -9.32
C TYR A 120 1.98 -3.90 -9.08
N LYS A 121 1.43 -5.03 -8.65
CA LYS A 121 2.13 -6.31 -8.57
C LYS A 121 2.19 -6.91 -9.98
N VAL A 122 3.37 -7.35 -10.37
CA VAL A 122 3.66 -7.90 -11.70
C VAL A 122 4.04 -9.37 -11.62
N LYS A 123 4.72 -9.79 -10.53
CA LYS A 123 5.06 -11.18 -10.21
C LYS A 123 5.02 -11.43 -8.70
#